data_AF-A0A9E6RAN1-F1
#
_entry.id   AF-A0A9E6RAN1-F1
#
_cell.length_a   1.000
_cell.length_b   1.000
_cell.length_c   1.000
_cell.angle_alpha   90.00
_cell.angle_beta   90.00
_cell.angle_gamma   90.00
#
_symmetry.space_group_name_H-M   'P 1'
#
loop_
_entity.id
_entity.type
_entity.pdbx_description
1 polymer ?
#
loop_
_entity_poly.entity_id
_entity_poly.type
_entity_poly.pdbx_seq_one_letter_code
_entity_poly.pdbx_strand_id
1 'polypeptide(L)'
;MRLELAPAFHVPLLKRARDEGLGLIFAHTHPGARVVEFSKVDDAGEAVVMPALFSRAPHGPHGSLILSEHGHAARARLRDGATIVIPEIVEVGRSVRRSGPALDRATIDAIDDRNVRALGEAGQRSLRALTLAVVGAGGTGSLVIEQAAHLGIGRLILIDDERIEDTNRNRVVGASPGSVGDLKVDVAAEMVRRITGGRTIVEPFPLNVLDAEAGNFCCAPTSSCAAPTVTAVGPS
;
A
#
# COMPACT_ATOMS: atom_id res chain seq x y z
N MET A 1 -7.43 33.18 18.70
CA MET A 1 -6.05 33.18 18.19
C MET A 1 -6.13 32.94 16.69
N ARG A 2 -5.89 33.97 15.87
CA ARG A 2 -5.95 33.90 14.40
C ARG A 2 -4.54 33.54 13.93
N LEU A 3 -4.35 32.35 13.39
CA LEU A 3 -3.07 31.93 12.83
C LEU A 3 -2.92 32.60 11.46
N GLU A 4 -2.17 33.70 11.37
CA GLU A 4 -1.82 34.31 10.08
C GLU A 4 -0.48 33.75 9.61
N LEU A 5 -0.52 32.87 8.60
CA LEU A 5 0.66 32.43 7.89
C LEU A 5 1.18 33.59 7.04
N ALA A 6 2.41 34.04 7.29
CA ALA A 6 3.00 35.15 6.55
C ALA A 6 2.97 34.90 5.02
N PRO A 7 2.58 35.89 4.19
CA PRO A 7 2.56 35.78 2.72
C PRO A 7 3.85 35.26 2.09
N ALA A 8 4.99 35.63 2.66
CA ALA A 8 6.31 35.18 2.21
C ALA A 8 6.50 33.66 2.27
N PHE A 9 5.78 32.95 3.15
CA PHE A 9 5.93 31.51 3.34
C PHE A 9 5.07 30.68 2.37
N HIS A 10 3.80 31.07 2.16
CA HIS A 10 2.86 30.24 1.41
C HIS A 10 2.76 30.61 -0.08
N VAL A 11 3.05 31.85 -0.47
CA VAL A 11 2.97 32.29 -1.87
C VAL A 11 3.94 31.52 -2.79
N PRO A 12 5.22 31.27 -2.43
CA PRO A 12 6.12 30.47 -3.26
C PRO A 12 5.65 29.01 -3.41
N LEU A 13 5.13 28.43 -2.33
CA LEU A 13 4.59 27.06 -2.32
C LEU A 13 3.36 26.94 -3.21
N LEU A 14 2.44 27.91 -3.15
CA LEU A 14 1.26 27.98 -4.01
C LEU A 14 1.62 28.14 -5.49
N LYS A 15 2.59 29.01 -5.78
CA LYS A 15 3.10 29.19 -7.14
C LYS A 15 3.65 27.89 -7.68
N ARG A 16 4.51 27.23 -6.91
CA ARG A 16 5.09 25.93 -7.27
C ARG A 16 4.02 24.85 -7.45
N ALA A 17 3.06 24.78 -6.53
CA ALA A 17 1.97 23.82 -6.60
C ALA A 17 1.13 24.00 -7.87
N ARG A 18 0.84 25.25 -8.26
CA ARG A 18 0.15 25.53 -9.52
C ARG A 18 1.00 25.16 -10.73
N ASP A 19 2.25 25.60 -10.77
CA ASP A 19 3.11 25.50 -11.95
C ASP A 19 3.58 24.05 -12.19
N GLU A 20 3.73 23.24 -11.14
CA GLU A 20 4.13 21.81 -11.19
C GLU A 20 2.94 20.83 -11.05
N GLY A 21 1.70 21.32 -10.91
CA GLY A 21 0.52 20.46 -10.73
C GLY A 21 0.47 19.70 -9.40
N LEU A 22 1.12 20.23 -8.35
CA LEU A 22 1.21 19.58 -7.04
C LEU A 22 0.06 19.95 -6.11
N GLY A 23 -0.19 19.05 -5.16
CA GLY A 23 -1.06 19.27 -4.01
C GLY A 23 -0.41 20.08 -2.90
N LEU A 24 -1.23 20.61 -1.99
CA LEU A 24 -0.77 21.24 -0.75
C LEU A 24 -1.39 20.50 0.42
N ILE A 25 -0.55 20.03 1.35
CA ILE A 25 -1.00 19.30 2.54
C ILE A 25 -0.70 20.15 3.76
N PHE A 26 -1.73 20.46 4.56
CA PHE A 26 -1.57 21.12 5.85
C PHE A 26 -1.30 20.08 6.93
N ALA A 27 -0.08 20.07 7.45
CA ALA A 27 0.29 19.22 8.57
C ALA A 27 0.11 19.97 9.89
N HIS A 28 -0.53 19.34 10.88
CA HIS A 28 -0.54 19.79 12.26
C HIS A 28 -0.44 18.60 13.21
N THR A 29 -0.19 18.85 14.50
CA THR A 29 0.03 17.81 15.50
C THR A 29 -1.08 17.76 16.53
N HIS A 30 -1.46 16.55 16.97
CA HIS A 30 -2.31 16.30 18.13
C HIS A 30 -1.47 15.64 19.24
N PRO A 31 -0.78 16.41 20.10
CA PRO A 31 0.09 15.86 21.14
C PRO A 31 -0.69 15.00 22.14
N GLY A 32 -0.19 13.81 22.46
CA GLY A 32 -0.79 12.90 23.44
C GLY A 32 -2.03 12.11 22.96
N ALA A 33 -2.45 12.28 21.71
CA ALA A 33 -3.59 11.54 21.15
C ALA A 33 -3.20 10.10 20.79
N ARG A 34 -3.80 9.12 21.48
CA ARG A 34 -3.67 7.68 21.18
C ARG A 34 -4.39 7.27 19.90
N VAL A 35 -5.51 7.93 19.61
CA VAL A 35 -6.25 7.78 18.36
C VAL A 35 -6.19 9.12 17.64
N VAL A 36 -5.70 9.11 16.41
CA VAL A 36 -5.54 10.34 15.61
C VAL A 36 -6.70 10.41 14.64
N GLU A 37 -7.58 11.40 14.83
CA GLU A 37 -8.76 11.66 14.00
C GLU A 37 -8.95 13.16 13.79
N PHE A 38 -9.61 13.53 12.69
CA PHE A 38 -9.99 14.91 12.42
C PHE A 38 -11.13 15.33 13.36
N SER A 39 -10.98 16.49 13.99
CA SER A 39 -12.01 17.09 14.82
C SER A 39 -12.97 17.96 14.00
N LYS A 40 -14.10 18.33 14.60
CA LYS A 40 -15.04 19.30 13.99
C LYS A 40 -14.40 20.66 13.70
N VAL A 41 -13.37 21.03 14.45
CA VAL A 41 -12.63 22.29 14.25
C VAL A 41 -11.77 22.19 12.99
N ASP A 42 -11.13 21.04 12.77
CA ASP A 42 -10.34 20.78 11.56
C ASP A 42 -11.21 20.77 10.31
N ASP A 43 -12.40 20.14 10.39
CA ASP A 43 -13.39 20.14 9.32
C ASP A 43 -13.84 21.56 8.95
N ALA A 44 -14.16 22.38 9.94
CA ALA A 44 -14.57 23.76 9.72
C ALA A 44 -13.43 24.62 9.14
N GLY A 45 -12.20 24.42 9.60
CA GLY A 45 -11.01 25.09 9.07
C GLY A 45 -10.76 24.75 7.60
N GLU A 46 -10.83 23.47 7.25
CA GLU A 46 -10.68 23.01 5.86
C GLU A 46 -11.75 23.58 4.93
N ALA A 47 -13.02 23.61 5.38
CA ALA A 47 -14.11 24.13 4.57
C ALA A 47 -13.89 25.60 4.14
N VAL A 48 -13.16 26.37 4.96
CA VAL A 48 -12.79 27.76 4.66
C VAL A 48 -11.56 27.83 3.75
N VAL A 49 -10.56 26.98 3.98
CA VAL A 49 -9.24 27.08 3.32
C VAL A 49 -9.21 26.42 1.95
N MET A 50 -9.87 25.27 1.79
CA MET A 50 -9.80 24.45 0.57
C MET A 50 -10.26 25.20 -0.71
N PRO A 51 -11.37 25.97 -0.71
CA PRO A 51 -11.77 26.74 -1.90
C PRO A 51 -10.71 27.76 -2.34
N ALA A 52 -10.04 28.39 -1.38
CA ALA A 52 -8.99 29.37 -1.64
C ALA A 52 -7.71 28.75 -2.21
N LEU A 53 -7.43 27.48 -1.86
CA LEU A 53 -6.34 26.71 -2.44
C LEU A 53 -6.66 26.29 -3.87
N PHE A 54 -7.81 25.67 -4.12
CA PHE A 54 -8.20 25.25 -5.46
C PHE A 54 -8.32 26.41 -6.44
N SER A 55 -8.64 27.62 -5.95
CA SER A 55 -8.63 28.84 -6.77
C SER A 55 -7.23 29.25 -7.23
N ARG A 56 -6.18 28.88 -6.48
CA ARG A 56 -4.79 29.29 -6.73
C ARG A 56 -3.93 28.20 -7.34
N ALA A 57 -4.17 26.94 -7.00
CA ALA A 57 -3.45 25.76 -7.46
C ALA A 57 -4.46 24.66 -7.84
N PRO A 58 -5.15 24.77 -8.99
CA PRO A 58 -6.35 24.00 -9.29
C PRO A 58 -6.12 22.52 -9.66
N HIS A 59 -4.88 22.11 -9.88
CA HIS A 59 -4.54 20.84 -10.52
C HIS A 59 -4.25 19.70 -9.55
N GLY A 60 -3.65 20.00 -8.39
CA GLY A 60 -3.26 18.98 -7.43
C GLY A 60 -4.34 18.74 -6.35
N PRO A 61 -4.40 17.52 -5.77
CA PRO A 61 -5.22 17.26 -4.59
C PRO A 61 -4.66 18.03 -3.39
N HIS A 62 -5.48 18.84 -2.72
CA HIS A 62 -5.08 19.49 -1.47
C HIS A 62 -5.52 18.67 -0.28
N GLY A 63 -4.86 18.75 0.86
CA GLY A 63 -5.17 17.86 1.97
C GLY A 63 -4.75 18.36 3.32
N SER A 64 -4.99 17.52 4.30
CA SER A 64 -4.61 17.73 5.69
C SER A 64 -4.00 16.45 6.24
N LEU A 65 -3.06 16.65 7.15
CA LEU A 65 -2.30 15.61 7.84
C LEU A 65 -2.27 15.96 9.33
N ILE A 66 -2.70 15.03 10.16
CA ILE A 66 -2.57 15.10 11.61
C ILE A 66 -1.51 14.10 12.03
N LEU A 67 -0.50 14.54 12.77
CA LEU A 67 0.55 13.68 13.31
C LEU A 67 0.44 13.60 14.84
N SER A 68 0.66 12.42 15.41
CA SER A 68 0.91 12.22 16.84
C SER A 68 2.06 11.24 17.07
N GLU A 69 2.47 11.07 18.32
CA GLU A 69 3.45 10.05 18.73
C GLU A 69 2.95 8.61 18.50
N HIS A 70 1.64 8.44 18.28
CA HIS A 70 0.98 7.15 18.14
C HIS A 70 0.43 6.88 16.73
N GLY A 71 0.59 7.81 15.78
CA GLY A 71 0.15 7.60 14.40
C GLY A 71 -0.19 8.89 13.68
N HIS A 72 -1.03 8.77 12.66
CA HIS A 72 -1.53 9.91 11.90
C HIS A 72 -2.93 9.68 11.37
N ALA A 73 -3.57 10.78 10.97
CA ALA A 73 -4.73 10.78 10.08
C ALA A 73 -4.43 11.69 8.90
N ALA A 74 -4.77 11.26 7.69
CA ALA A 74 -4.55 12.06 6.50
C ALA A 74 -5.74 11.97 5.56
N ARG A 75 -6.07 13.09 4.92
CA ARG A 75 -7.08 13.14 3.87
C ARG A 75 -6.70 14.15 2.80
N ALA A 76 -6.97 13.79 1.56
CA ALA A 76 -6.95 14.70 0.43
C ALA A 76 -8.38 15.06 0.02
N ARG A 77 -8.56 16.27 -0.47
CA ARG A 77 -9.74 16.81 -1.11
C ARG A 77 -9.43 16.95 -2.60
N LEU A 78 -10.40 16.61 -3.42
CA LEU A 78 -10.39 16.85 -4.85
C LEU A 78 -11.20 18.11 -5.17
N ARG A 79 -11.00 18.64 -6.37
CA ARG A 79 -11.65 19.89 -6.82
C ARG A 79 -13.17 19.77 -6.93
N ASP A 80 -13.66 18.56 -7.20
CA ASP A 80 -15.09 18.22 -7.25
C ASP A 80 -15.72 18.08 -5.85
N GLY A 81 -14.95 18.27 -4.78
CA GLY A 81 -15.38 18.12 -3.39
C GLY A 81 -15.24 16.70 -2.84
N ALA A 82 -14.81 15.72 -3.66
CA ALA A 82 -14.57 14.37 -3.19
C ALA A 82 -13.43 14.34 -2.16
N THR A 83 -13.50 13.38 -1.23
CA THR A 83 -12.52 13.23 -0.16
C THR A 83 -11.89 11.85 -0.26
N ILE A 84 -10.57 11.84 -0.37
CA ILE A 84 -9.74 10.63 -0.32
C ILE A 84 -9.17 10.55 1.09
N VAL A 85 -9.59 9.55 1.86
CA VAL A 85 -8.89 9.21 3.10
C VAL A 85 -7.58 8.57 2.71
N ILE A 86 -6.47 9.09 3.23
CA ILE A 86 -5.14 8.54 3.01
C ILE A 86 -4.92 7.51 4.12
N PRO A 87 -4.98 6.20 3.82
CA PRO A 87 -5.02 5.15 4.83
C PRO A 87 -3.65 4.88 5.46
N GLU A 88 -2.59 5.36 4.83
CA GLU A 88 -1.21 5.08 5.23
C GLU A 88 -0.26 6.18 4.74
N ILE A 89 0.76 6.43 5.54
CA ILE A 89 1.95 7.21 5.19
C ILE A 89 3.15 6.34 5.43
N VAL A 90 3.97 6.23 4.39
CA VAL A 90 5.24 5.51 4.40
C VAL A 90 6.37 6.52 4.32
N GLU A 91 7.15 6.62 5.39
CA GLU A 91 8.42 7.33 5.38
C GLU A 91 9.53 6.37 4.94
N VAL A 92 10.17 6.68 3.81
CA VAL A 92 11.24 5.86 3.24
C VAL A 92 12.59 6.55 3.48
N GLY A 93 13.42 5.96 4.34
CA GLY A 93 14.79 6.38 4.60
C GLY A 93 15.71 5.18 4.82
N ARG A 94 16.67 5.29 5.78
CA ARG A 94 17.44 4.10 6.23
C ARG A 94 16.55 3.03 6.86
N SER A 95 15.37 3.42 7.31
CA SER A 95 14.30 2.53 7.74
C SER A 95 13.00 2.95 7.04
N VAL A 96 12.12 1.98 6.84
CA VAL A 96 10.75 2.22 6.37
C VAL A 96 9.87 2.36 7.61
N ARG A 97 9.24 3.52 7.79
CA ARG A 97 8.24 3.73 8.84
C ARG A 97 6.87 3.87 8.20
N ARG A 98 5.97 2.95 8.52
CA ARG A 98 4.57 3.01 8.12
C ARG A 98 3.77 3.51 9.31
N SER A 99 2.80 4.38 9.05
CA SER A 99 1.83 4.82 10.04
C SER A 99 0.44 4.83 9.38
N GLY A 100 -0.64 4.81 10.16
CA GLY A 100 -2.01 4.89 9.64
C GLY A 100 -2.95 3.86 10.27
N PRO A 101 -4.27 4.08 10.18
CA PRO A 101 -5.29 3.29 10.89
C PRO A 101 -5.37 1.81 10.45
N ALA A 102 -4.79 1.44 9.30
CA ALA A 102 -4.82 0.08 8.79
C ALA A 102 -3.82 -0.86 9.46
N LEU A 103 -2.67 -0.35 9.95
CA LEU A 103 -1.61 -1.18 10.55
C LEU A 103 -2.02 -1.77 11.89
N ASP A 104 -2.78 -1.02 12.69
CA ASP A 104 -3.22 -1.46 14.02
C ASP A 104 -4.34 -2.51 13.98
N ARG A 105 -4.97 -2.71 12.82
CA ARG A 105 -6.10 -3.65 12.67
C ARG A 105 -5.68 -5.06 12.26
N ALA A 106 -4.42 -5.28 11.90
CA ALA A 106 -3.95 -6.60 11.49
C ALA A 106 -3.90 -7.55 12.69
N THR A 107 -4.59 -8.69 12.59
CA THR A 107 -4.62 -9.72 13.63
C THR A 107 -3.31 -10.51 13.64
N ILE A 108 -2.79 -10.78 14.84
CA ILE A 108 -1.65 -11.67 15.08
C ILE A 108 -2.21 -13.00 15.56
N ASP A 109 -1.80 -14.10 14.92
CA ASP A 109 -2.27 -15.44 15.28
C ASP A 109 -1.21 -16.18 16.11
N ALA A 110 -1.62 -17.27 16.77
CA ALA A 110 -0.73 -18.08 17.63
C ALA A 110 0.52 -18.62 16.89
N ILE A 111 0.39 -18.96 15.61
CA ILE A 111 1.50 -19.43 14.77
C ILE A 111 2.57 -18.35 14.52
N ASP A 112 2.24 -17.07 14.74
CA ASP A 112 3.16 -15.96 14.55
C ASP A 112 4.03 -15.70 15.80
N ASP A 113 3.87 -16.45 16.90
CA ASP A 113 4.57 -16.25 18.20
C ASP A 113 6.09 -16.11 18.05
N ARG A 114 6.73 -16.95 17.23
CA ARG A 114 8.18 -16.88 17.01
C ARG A 114 8.59 -15.62 16.25
N ASN A 115 7.80 -15.18 15.28
CA ASN A 115 8.04 -13.95 14.54
C ASN A 115 7.84 -12.72 15.44
N VAL A 116 6.80 -12.72 16.28
CA VAL A 116 6.54 -11.66 17.26
C VAL A 116 7.68 -11.51 18.26
N ARG A 117 8.27 -12.60 18.74
CA ARG A 117 9.44 -12.53 19.64
C ARG A 117 10.68 -11.93 18.97
N ALA A 118 10.83 -12.10 17.66
CA ALA A 118 11.97 -11.58 16.91
C ALA A 118 11.76 -10.14 16.41
N LEU A 119 10.54 -9.81 15.97
CA LEU A 119 10.22 -8.57 15.26
C LEU A 119 9.34 -7.60 16.08
N GLY A 120 8.80 -8.06 17.20
CA GLY A 120 7.76 -7.36 17.96
C GLY A 120 6.38 -7.43 17.29
N GLU A 121 5.34 -7.13 18.06
CA GLU A 121 3.96 -7.12 17.56
C GLU A 121 3.75 -6.11 16.43
N ALA A 122 4.32 -4.91 16.54
CA ALA A 122 4.21 -3.88 15.51
C ALA A 122 4.85 -4.33 14.18
N GLY A 123 5.99 -5.03 14.24
CA GLY A 123 6.64 -5.62 13.08
C GLY A 123 5.77 -6.69 12.43
N GLN A 124 5.18 -7.58 13.23
CA GLN A 124 4.29 -8.63 12.72
C GLN A 124 3.01 -8.06 12.09
N ARG A 125 2.37 -7.07 12.74
CA ARG A 125 1.21 -6.37 12.15
C ARG A 125 1.57 -5.69 10.84
N SER A 126 2.76 -5.08 10.77
CA SER A 126 3.26 -4.47 9.55
C SER A 126 3.39 -5.49 8.42
N LEU A 127 4.01 -6.65 8.68
CA LEU A 127 4.10 -7.75 7.71
C LEU A 127 2.71 -8.21 7.25
N ARG A 128 1.78 -8.35 8.19
CA ARG A 128 0.44 -8.82 7.89
C ARG A 128 -0.39 -7.82 7.08
N ALA A 129 -0.06 -6.53 7.16
CA ALA A 129 -0.64 -5.47 6.33
C ALA A 129 0.10 -5.24 5.00
N LEU A 130 1.19 -5.95 4.72
CA LEU A 130 1.93 -5.81 3.47
C LEU A 130 1.30 -6.64 2.35
N THR A 131 1.35 -6.06 1.14
CA THR A 131 1.22 -6.77 -0.12
C THR A 131 2.60 -6.85 -0.76
N LEU A 132 3.07 -8.06 -1.08
CA LEU A 132 4.34 -8.29 -1.78
C LEU A 132 4.04 -8.88 -3.16
N ALA A 133 4.51 -8.20 -4.21
CA ALA A 133 4.52 -8.72 -5.57
C ALA A 133 5.88 -9.37 -5.86
N VAL A 134 5.87 -10.60 -6.37
CA VAL A 134 7.06 -11.34 -6.78
C VAL A 134 6.94 -11.61 -8.29
N VAL A 135 7.85 -11.01 -9.05
CA VAL A 135 8.00 -11.23 -10.50
C VAL A 135 9.05 -12.32 -10.70
N GLY A 136 8.62 -13.45 -11.25
CA GLY A 136 9.37 -14.68 -11.35
C GLY A 136 9.11 -15.61 -10.16
N ALA A 137 8.52 -16.78 -10.42
CA ALA A 137 8.29 -17.89 -9.50
C ALA A 137 9.25 -19.08 -9.75
N GLY A 138 10.36 -18.82 -10.45
CA GLY A 138 11.47 -19.76 -10.64
C GLY A 138 12.29 -20.03 -9.38
N GLY A 139 13.56 -20.44 -9.53
CA GLY A 139 14.39 -20.90 -8.41
C GLY A 139 14.46 -19.91 -7.24
N THR A 140 14.92 -18.69 -7.47
CA THR A 140 15.02 -17.67 -6.42
C THR A 140 13.65 -17.18 -5.94
N GLY A 141 12.73 -16.93 -6.88
CA GLY A 141 11.40 -16.42 -6.57
C GLY A 141 10.60 -17.36 -5.67
N SER A 142 10.66 -18.67 -5.93
CA SER A 142 9.99 -19.68 -5.12
C SER A 142 10.47 -19.70 -3.66
N LEU A 143 11.77 -19.50 -3.40
CA LEU A 143 12.29 -19.32 -2.03
C LEU A 143 11.75 -18.04 -1.39
N VAL A 144 11.74 -16.91 -2.11
CA VAL A 144 11.20 -15.64 -1.57
C VAL A 144 9.73 -15.79 -1.20
N ILE A 145 8.95 -16.46 -2.04
CA ILE A 145 7.52 -16.71 -1.81
C ILE A 145 7.30 -17.59 -0.58
N GLU A 146 8.06 -18.69 -0.45
CA GLU A 146 8.01 -19.57 0.73
C GLU A 146 8.33 -18.81 2.02
N GLN A 147 9.44 -18.05 2.03
CA GLN A 147 9.86 -17.30 3.20
C GLN A 147 8.86 -16.19 3.55
N ALA A 148 8.28 -15.51 2.56
CA ALA A 148 7.25 -14.50 2.77
C ALA A 148 5.97 -15.10 3.39
N ALA A 149 5.60 -16.32 2.99
CA ALA A 149 4.48 -17.05 3.58
C ALA A 149 4.75 -17.40 5.05
N HIS A 150 5.96 -17.85 5.39
CA HIS A 150 6.36 -18.14 6.78
C HIS A 150 6.45 -16.90 7.67
N LEU A 151 6.84 -15.75 7.10
CA LEU A 151 6.85 -14.47 7.81
C LEU A 151 5.43 -13.94 8.10
N GLY A 152 4.41 -14.48 7.42
CA GLY A 152 3.03 -14.07 7.60
C GLY A 152 2.69 -12.78 6.85
N ILE A 153 3.24 -12.59 5.64
CA ILE A 153 2.79 -11.53 4.73
C ILE A 153 1.30 -11.69 4.44
N GLY A 154 0.54 -10.59 4.46
CA GLY A 154 -0.92 -10.62 4.29
C GLY A 154 -1.38 -10.96 2.88
N ARG A 155 -0.69 -10.44 1.87
CA ARG A 155 -1.04 -10.65 0.46
C ARG A 155 0.19 -10.87 -0.41
N LEU A 156 0.15 -11.89 -1.26
CA LEU A 156 1.17 -12.24 -2.24
C LEU A 156 0.60 -12.19 -3.65
N ILE A 157 1.21 -11.39 -4.50
CA ILE A 157 0.93 -11.32 -5.94
C ILE A 157 2.08 -12.02 -6.66
N LEU A 158 1.79 -13.09 -7.40
CA LEU A 158 2.80 -13.92 -8.06
C LEU A 158 2.69 -13.75 -9.57
N ILE A 159 3.77 -13.41 -10.25
CA ILE A 159 3.77 -13.14 -11.71
C ILE A 159 4.86 -13.98 -12.37
N ASP A 160 4.48 -14.98 -13.16
CA ASP A 160 5.40 -15.82 -13.95
C ASP A 160 4.59 -16.59 -15.01
N ASP A 161 5.00 -16.55 -16.28
CA ASP A 161 4.34 -17.21 -17.41
C ASP A 161 4.88 -18.63 -17.69
N GLU A 162 5.90 -19.08 -16.97
CA GLU A 162 6.54 -20.37 -17.21
C GLU A 162 5.87 -21.52 -16.45
N ARG A 163 6.12 -22.73 -16.96
CA ARG A 163 5.69 -24.00 -16.38
C ARG A 163 6.83 -24.73 -15.68
N ILE A 164 6.48 -25.66 -14.81
CA ILE A 164 7.44 -26.61 -14.27
C ILE A 164 7.84 -27.60 -15.36
N GLU A 165 9.14 -27.79 -15.51
CA GLU A 165 9.76 -28.77 -16.41
C GLU A 165 10.70 -29.67 -15.61
N ASP A 166 10.99 -30.88 -16.07
CA ASP A 166 11.94 -31.76 -15.40
C ASP A 166 13.33 -31.10 -15.22
N THR A 167 13.74 -30.24 -16.15
CA THR A 167 15.02 -29.52 -16.12
C THR A 167 15.06 -28.41 -15.06
N ASN A 168 13.90 -27.85 -14.69
CA ASN A 168 13.81 -26.71 -13.76
C ASN A 168 13.21 -27.08 -12.39
N ARG A 169 12.58 -28.26 -12.28
CA ARG A 169 11.96 -28.77 -11.05
C ARG A 169 12.91 -28.85 -9.86
N ASN A 170 14.18 -29.17 -10.10
CA ASN A 170 15.19 -29.37 -9.06
C ASN A 170 15.51 -28.12 -8.21
N ARG A 171 15.02 -26.94 -8.59
CA ARG A 171 15.29 -25.68 -7.92
C ARG A 171 14.04 -24.87 -7.57
N VAL A 172 12.86 -25.28 -8.02
CA VAL A 172 11.60 -24.57 -7.73
C VAL A 172 10.96 -25.18 -6.49
N VAL A 173 10.87 -24.40 -5.42
CA VAL A 173 10.25 -24.84 -4.17
C VAL A 173 8.77 -25.12 -4.38
N GLY A 174 8.28 -26.21 -3.79
CA GLY A 174 6.90 -26.67 -3.95
C GLY A 174 6.66 -27.57 -5.16
N ALA A 175 7.59 -27.58 -6.13
CA ALA A 175 7.50 -28.46 -7.29
C ALA A 175 7.76 -29.92 -6.92
N SER A 176 7.09 -30.83 -7.63
CA SER A 176 7.25 -32.28 -7.47
C SER A 176 7.20 -32.95 -8.85
N PRO A 177 7.56 -34.25 -8.98
CA PRO A 177 7.40 -34.94 -10.25
C PRO A 177 5.96 -34.88 -10.80
N GLY A 178 4.97 -34.82 -9.90
CA GLY A 178 3.57 -34.69 -10.29
C GLY A 178 3.16 -33.30 -10.77
N SER A 179 3.98 -32.27 -10.56
CA SER A 179 3.66 -30.91 -10.98
C SER A 179 4.28 -30.50 -12.32
N VAL A 180 4.91 -31.44 -13.04
CA VAL A 180 5.49 -31.15 -14.36
C VAL A 180 4.38 -30.80 -15.34
N GLY A 181 4.51 -29.67 -16.03
CA GLY A 181 3.48 -29.09 -16.89
C GLY A 181 2.60 -28.07 -16.18
N ASP A 182 2.57 -28.00 -14.84
CA ASP A 182 1.81 -26.98 -14.12
C ASP A 182 2.48 -25.61 -14.20
N LEU A 183 1.68 -24.54 -14.08
CA LEU A 183 2.21 -23.18 -14.00
C LEU A 183 2.96 -22.98 -12.69
N LYS A 184 4.12 -22.31 -12.75
CA LYS A 184 4.93 -22.05 -11.55
C LYS A 184 4.17 -21.25 -10.50
N VAL A 185 3.41 -20.24 -10.95
CA VAL A 185 2.57 -19.42 -10.07
C VAL A 185 1.51 -20.24 -9.34
N ASP A 186 0.96 -21.29 -9.96
CA ASP A 186 -0.07 -22.13 -9.33
C ASP A 186 0.54 -23.06 -8.27
N VAL A 187 1.69 -23.68 -8.59
CA VAL A 187 2.45 -24.50 -7.64
C VAL A 187 2.87 -23.67 -6.42
N ALA A 188 3.35 -22.44 -6.65
CA ALA A 188 3.71 -21.51 -5.58
C ALA A 188 2.48 -21.08 -4.77
N ALA A 189 1.35 -20.79 -5.41
CA ALA A 189 0.11 -20.42 -4.73
C ALA A 189 -0.43 -21.56 -3.85
N GLU A 190 -0.38 -22.81 -4.31
CA GLU A 190 -0.74 -23.97 -3.51
C GLU A 190 0.17 -24.14 -2.29
N MET A 191 1.49 -23.97 -2.47
CA MET A 191 2.45 -23.98 -1.38
C MET A 191 2.13 -22.91 -0.32
N VAL A 192 1.86 -21.66 -0.74
CA VAL A 192 1.47 -20.57 0.18
C VAL A 192 0.22 -20.93 0.96
N ARG A 193 -0.81 -21.49 0.31
CA ARG A 193 -2.05 -21.90 0.99
C ARG A 193 -1.80 -22.99 2.02
N ARG A 194 -0.93 -23.97 1.72
CA ARG A 194 -0.52 -25.03 2.66
C ARG A 194 0.24 -24.49 3.87
N ILE A 195 1.20 -23.58 3.65
CA ILE A 195 2.00 -22.97 4.73
C ILE A 195 1.12 -22.13 5.64
N THR A 196 0.23 -21.33 5.05
CA THR A 196 -0.47 -20.26 5.79
C THR A 196 -1.83 -20.69 6.30
N GLY A 197 -2.39 -21.80 5.80
CA GLY A 197 -3.77 -22.21 6.09
C GLY A 197 -4.80 -21.24 5.53
N GLY A 198 -4.49 -20.57 4.41
CA GLY A 198 -5.38 -19.59 3.76
C GLY A 198 -5.38 -18.19 4.40
N ARG A 199 -4.54 -17.96 5.41
CA ARG A 199 -4.41 -16.67 6.10
C ARG A 199 -3.76 -15.58 5.24
N THR A 200 -2.94 -15.98 4.26
CA THR A 200 -2.34 -15.09 3.27
C THR A 200 -3.15 -15.17 1.99
N ILE A 201 -3.61 -14.02 1.51
CA ILE A 201 -4.26 -13.90 0.20
C ILE A 201 -3.18 -14.11 -0.85
N VAL A 202 -3.37 -15.06 -1.77
CA VAL A 202 -2.40 -15.33 -2.83
C VAL A 202 -3.08 -15.28 -4.20
N GLU A 203 -2.50 -14.50 -5.10
CA GLU A 203 -3.04 -14.23 -6.43
C GLU A 203 -1.99 -14.55 -7.50
N PRO A 204 -2.13 -15.69 -8.18
CA PRO A 204 -1.26 -16.07 -9.29
C PRO A 204 -1.69 -15.39 -10.59
N PHE A 205 -0.72 -14.81 -11.29
CA PHE A 205 -0.87 -14.19 -12.61
C PHE A 205 0.11 -14.86 -13.58
N PRO A 206 -0.37 -15.75 -14.48
CA PRO A 206 0.47 -16.41 -15.47
C PRO A 206 0.74 -15.48 -16.66
N LEU A 207 1.47 -14.40 -16.40
CA LEU A 207 1.71 -13.30 -17.34
C LEU A 207 3.20 -12.98 -17.42
N ASN A 208 3.62 -12.51 -18.59
CA ASN A 208 4.93 -11.92 -18.75
C ASN A 208 4.88 -10.45 -18.32
N VAL A 209 5.85 -9.98 -17.52
CA VAL A 209 5.87 -8.57 -17.08
C VAL A 209 6.04 -7.58 -18.24
N LEU A 210 6.48 -8.05 -19.41
CA LEU A 210 6.59 -7.26 -20.64
C LEU A 210 5.26 -7.09 -21.38
N ASP A 211 4.23 -7.86 -21.01
CA ASP A 211 2.91 -7.73 -21.60
C ASP A 211 2.22 -6.46 -21.10
N ALA A 212 1.56 -5.72 -21.98
CA ALA A 212 0.88 -4.47 -21.63
C ALA A 212 -0.18 -4.65 -20.53
N GLU A 213 -0.74 -5.86 -20.41
CA GLU A 213 -1.73 -6.23 -19.39
C GLU A 213 -1.11 -6.44 -18.00
N ALA A 214 0.18 -6.76 -17.92
CA ALA A 214 0.89 -6.91 -16.65
C ALA A 214 0.99 -5.58 -15.88
N GLY A 215 0.83 -4.41 -16.50
CA GLY A 215 0.78 -3.14 -15.77
C GLY A 215 -0.42 -3.02 -14.80
N ASN A 216 -1.46 -3.84 -14.98
CA ASN A 216 -2.74 -3.69 -14.28
C ASN A 216 -2.90 -4.55 -13.03
N PHE A 217 -1.91 -5.38 -12.62
CA PHE A 217 -2.03 -6.17 -11.39
C PHE A 217 -2.15 -5.30 -10.12
N CYS A 218 -1.62 -4.07 -10.15
CA CYS A 218 -1.77 -3.09 -9.08
C CYS A 218 -3.19 -2.50 -8.99
N CYS A 219 -3.96 -2.54 -10.08
CA CYS A 219 -5.24 -1.84 -10.25
C CYS A 219 -6.45 -2.78 -10.37
N ALA A 220 -6.26 -4.09 -10.39
CA ALA A 220 -7.36 -5.04 -10.41
C ALA A 220 -8.21 -4.90 -9.13
N PRO A 221 -9.53 -4.63 -9.23
CA PRO A 221 -10.40 -4.54 -8.08
C PRO A 221 -10.53 -5.94 -7.46
N THR A 222 -9.77 -6.19 -6.39
CA THR A 222 -10.05 -7.33 -5.54
C THR A 222 -11.32 -7.04 -4.74
N SER A 223 -12.13 -8.06 -4.47
CA SER A 223 -13.43 -7.96 -3.81
C SER A 223 -13.41 -7.37 -2.39
N SER A 224 -12.24 -7.00 -1.87
CA SER A 224 -12.05 -6.31 -0.59
C SER A 224 -11.35 -4.95 -0.69
N CYS A 225 -10.95 -4.52 -1.90
CA CYS A 225 -10.27 -3.25 -2.11
C CYS A 225 -11.14 -2.34 -2.97
N ALA A 226 -11.94 -1.49 -2.32
CA ALA A 226 -12.52 -0.33 -2.98
C ALA A 226 -11.42 0.71 -3.22
N ALA A 227 -10.57 0.48 -4.23
CA ALA A 227 -9.78 1.54 -4.84
C ALA A 227 -10.65 2.21 -5.92
N PRO A 228 -10.68 3.55 -6.02
CA PRO A 228 -11.47 4.23 -7.04
C PRO A 228 -10.95 3.84 -8.42
N THR A 229 -11.84 3.36 -9.27
CA THR A 229 -11.59 3.06 -10.68
C THR A 229 -11.08 4.33 -11.36
N VAL A 230 -9.81 4.38 -11.72
CA VAL A 230 -9.28 5.39 -12.65
C VAL A 230 -9.33 4.77 -14.05
N THR A 231 -10.36 5.12 -14.81
CA THR A 231 -10.45 4.80 -16.23
C THR A 231 -9.48 5.70 -16.98
N ALA A 232 -8.39 5.14 -17.52
CA ALA A 232 -7.54 5.85 -18.46
C ALA A 232 -8.26 5.93 -19.81
N VAL A 233 -8.83 7.10 -20.13
CA VAL A 233 -9.28 7.42 -21.48
C VAL A 233 -8.08 7.98 -22.23
N GLY A 234 -7.60 7.24 -23.23
CA GLY A 234 -6.50 7.67 -24.09
C GLY A 234 -6.93 8.81 -25.04
N PRO A 235 -6.01 9.70 -25.45
CA PRO A 235 -6.30 10.75 -26.40
C PRO A 235 -6.50 10.17 -27.81
N SER A 236 -7.53 10.67 -28.51
CA SER A 236 -7.68 10.56 -29.97
C SER A 236 -6.93 11.70 -30.66
#